data_AF-A0AAE1C3Q6-F1
#
_entry.id   AF-A0AAE1C3Q6-F1
#
_cell.length_a   1.000
_cell.length_b   1.000
_cell.length_c   1.000
_cell.angle_alpha   90.00
_cell.angle_beta   90.00
_cell.angle_gamma   90.00
#
_symmetry.space_group_name_H-M   'P 1'
#
loop_
_entity.id
_entity.type
_entity.pdbx_description
1 polymer ?
#
loop_
_entity_poly.entity_id
_entity_poly.type
_entity_poly.pdbx_seq_one_letter_code
_entity_poly.pdbx_strand_id
1 'polypeptide(L)'
;MATMVQTQLLPAITRPSPISPLVMKMKEKFLSLEIPLPTMPLLSGHTLGSLDSLKPDTGRVVPEPYPTPPEDQPEVTTWFLDTRTLWKGDNILTAEGAAEALSLVSKPEQNIITTKMFVADAKMSLGSALLKRAFISKTLGIPWKDVRIARKGNEKHGKPCAVDEYGRPIEGIDFNVSHQNGLVALIGWDGRRRQLYAPNGQIQGVFSPGPTEEDVMVGVDIVCVNEREGAQTTIDMEGFDGWVDIYDAVFSDEERWSMKYDVDRVTLLDGTVLPAKDIGRNDRCLQRNQSLTCVTQAGNEHTFSSELLIDAKLRRFYTYFCYKEAYIKLAGEALLAPWLKNLEFFGVRSPRPGTIARCSTHGQWGEEVDDVEVKLHGRTVDDVKMKIQSFEEDFMISCAIQGAVHGLSVPAFQKLHLEKDVLVHSKDTIDRKDSFMDMAESMKAAEVQCPDHLMSPWESRYW
;
A
#
# COMPACT_ATOMS: atom_id res chain seq x y z
N MET A 1 70.82 -11.31 -18.41
CA MET A 1 69.90 -10.28 -17.89
C MET A 1 68.96 -9.90 -19.01
N ALA A 2 67.74 -10.43 -19.01
CA ALA A 2 66.71 -10.13 -20.00
C ALA A 2 65.46 -9.67 -19.23
N THR A 3 65.08 -8.42 -19.45
CA THR A 3 63.96 -7.75 -18.78
C THR A 3 62.69 -8.05 -19.57
N MET A 4 61.76 -8.83 -19.00
CA MET A 4 60.41 -9.02 -19.54
C MET A 4 59.52 -7.88 -19.04
N VAL A 5 58.92 -7.15 -19.97
CA VAL A 5 57.86 -6.16 -19.71
C VAL A 5 56.54 -6.91 -19.57
N GLN A 6 55.90 -6.78 -18.42
CA GLN A 6 54.62 -7.41 -18.10
C GLN A 6 53.50 -6.40 -18.37
N THR A 7 52.77 -6.59 -19.48
CA THR A 7 51.62 -5.76 -19.84
C THR A 7 50.43 -6.13 -18.95
N GLN A 8 50.03 -5.24 -18.06
CA GLN A 8 48.79 -5.36 -17.28
C GLN A 8 47.59 -5.04 -18.20
N LEU A 9 46.75 -6.03 -18.44
CA LEU A 9 45.41 -5.84 -19.04
C LEU A 9 44.45 -5.36 -17.94
N LEU A 10 44.01 -4.11 -18.04
CA LEU A 10 42.88 -3.58 -17.28
C LEU A 10 41.58 -4.26 -17.74
N PRO A 11 40.62 -4.54 -16.84
CA PRO A 11 39.31 -5.08 -17.24
C PRO A 11 38.57 -4.04 -18.07
N ALA A 12 38.06 -4.47 -19.23
CA ALA A 12 37.22 -3.65 -20.08
C ALA A 12 35.92 -3.30 -19.32
N ILE A 13 35.75 -2.01 -19.02
CA ILE A 13 34.45 -1.46 -18.61
C ILE A 13 33.55 -1.56 -19.85
N THR A 14 32.71 -2.58 -19.89
CA THR A 14 31.67 -2.72 -20.91
C THR A 14 30.70 -1.55 -20.74
N ARG A 15 30.58 -0.71 -21.78
CA ARG A 15 29.54 0.32 -21.86
C ARG A 15 28.17 -0.36 -21.64
N PRO A 16 27.24 0.24 -20.88
CA PRO A 16 25.89 -0.30 -20.79
C PRO A 16 25.31 -0.38 -22.20
N SER A 17 24.77 -1.55 -22.56
CA SER A 17 24.09 -1.77 -23.83
C SER A 17 22.94 -0.74 -23.97
N PRO A 18 22.75 -0.13 -25.14
CA PRO A 18 21.61 0.77 -25.35
C PRO A 18 20.31 0.01 -25.12
N ILE A 19 19.38 0.64 -24.38
CA ILE A 19 18.06 0.09 -24.03
C ILE A 19 17.34 -0.34 -25.32
N SER A 20 16.81 -1.57 -25.35
CA SER A 20 16.15 -2.10 -26.55
C SER A 20 14.90 -1.26 -26.91
N PRO A 21 14.51 -1.18 -28.20
CA PRO A 21 13.29 -0.50 -28.62
C PRO A 21 12.01 -1.05 -27.96
N LEU A 22 12.01 -2.34 -27.58
CA LEU A 22 10.91 -2.96 -26.86
C LEU A 22 10.82 -2.43 -25.43
N VAL A 23 11.94 -2.40 -24.71
CA VAL A 23 12.01 -1.86 -23.34
C VAL A 23 11.66 -0.37 -23.33
N MET A 24 12.14 0.39 -24.32
CA MET A 24 11.75 1.80 -24.52
C MET A 24 10.23 1.96 -24.66
N LYS A 25 9.58 1.15 -25.50
CA LYS A 25 8.12 1.20 -25.71
C LYS A 25 7.34 0.78 -24.45
N MET A 26 7.84 -0.20 -23.71
CA MET A 26 7.24 -0.61 -22.43
C MET A 26 7.40 0.48 -21.36
N LYS A 27 8.55 1.15 -21.33
CA LYS A 27 8.82 2.31 -20.47
C LYS A 27 7.91 3.48 -20.83
N GLU A 28 7.75 3.81 -22.12
CA GLU A 28 6.78 4.81 -22.58
C GLU A 28 5.36 4.45 -22.14
N LYS A 29 4.94 3.18 -22.29
CA LYS A 29 3.63 2.72 -21.83
C LYS A 29 3.47 2.87 -20.31
N PHE A 30 4.49 2.51 -19.53
CA PHE A 30 4.50 2.65 -18.08
C PHE A 30 4.38 4.12 -17.66
N LEU A 31 5.15 5.01 -18.29
CA LEU A 31 5.10 6.46 -18.05
C LEU A 31 3.81 7.12 -18.57
N SER A 32 3.14 6.53 -19.57
CA SER A 32 1.87 7.04 -20.14
C SER A 32 0.62 6.65 -19.35
N LEU A 33 0.75 5.86 -18.28
CA LEU A 33 -0.33 5.63 -17.33
C LEU A 33 -0.55 6.96 -16.59
N GLU A 34 -1.44 7.81 -17.15
CA GLU A 34 -1.62 9.22 -16.78
C GLU A 34 -1.83 9.46 -15.28
N ILE A 35 -1.14 10.49 -14.75
CA ILE A 35 -1.67 11.40 -13.75
C ILE A 35 -1.39 12.84 -14.22
N PRO A 36 -2.39 13.73 -14.22
CA PRO A 36 -2.21 15.12 -14.59
C PRO A 36 -1.43 15.87 -13.50
N LEU A 37 -0.37 16.57 -13.91
CA LEU A 37 0.29 17.60 -13.09
C LEU A 37 -0.68 18.78 -12.91
N PRO A 38 -0.86 19.32 -11.69
CA PRO A 38 -1.65 20.53 -11.50
C PRO A 38 -0.93 21.74 -12.11
N THR A 39 -1.61 22.44 -13.02
CA THR A 39 -1.27 23.80 -13.41
C THR A 39 -1.77 24.77 -12.33
N MET A 40 -0.87 25.55 -11.74
CA MET A 40 -1.24 26.60 -10.78
C MET A 40 -1.96 27.76 -11.48
N PRO A 41 -3.11 28.26 -10.97
CA PRO A 41 -3.58 29.59 -11.29
C PRO A 41 -2.88 30.63 -10.39
N LEU A 42 -2.35 31.68 -11.03
CA LEU A 42 -1.87 32.89 -10.37
C LEU A 42 -3.00 33.55 -9.55
N LEU A 43 -2.72 33.81 -8.27
CA LEU A 43 -3.54 34.63 -7.38
C LEU A 43 -3.77 36.02 -8.00
N SER A 44 -5.03 36.42 -8.12
CA SER A 44 -5.42 37.83 -8.20
C SER A 44 -6.31 38.17 -7.02
N GLY A 45 -5.98 39.27 -6.36
CA GLY A 45 -6.44 39.60 -5.02
C GLY A 45 -7.92 39.97 -4.93
N HIS A 46 -8.51 39.64 -3.78
CA HIS A 46 -9.73 40.28 -3.32
C HIS A 46 -9.56 40.75 -1.87
N THR A 47 -10.05 41.98 -1.68
CA THR A 47 -9.99 42.87 -0.53
C THR A 47 -10.75 42.36 0.69
N LEU A 48 -10.22 42.64 1.89
CA LEU A 48 -10.91 42.48 3.17
C LEU A 48 -12.22 43.28 3.20
N GLY A 49 -13.33 42.57 3.39
CA GLY A 49 -14.64 43.12 3.74
C GLY A 49 -14.94 42.90 5.23
N SER A 50 -15.44 43.95 5.86
CA SER A 50 -15.76 44.12 7.29
C SER A 50 -16.63 42.99 7.88
N LEU A 51 -16.27 42.53 9.08
CA LEU A 51 -17.07 41.66 9.94
C LEU A 51 -18.01 42.54 10.79
N ASP A 52 -19.30 42.54 10.46
CA ASP A 52 -20.36 42.99 11.37
C ASP A 52 -21.27 41.81 11.76
N SER A 53 -21.27 41.56 13.07
CA SER A 53 -22.34 40.99 13.90
C SER A 53 -23.29 39.92 13.30
N LEU A 54 -23.04 38.65 13.65
CA LEU A 54 -24.07 37.61 13.69
C LEU A 54 -24.31 37.20 15.15
N LYS A 55 -25.58 37.27 15.56
CA LYS A 55 -26.09 36.88 16.90
C LYS A 55 -25.93 35.38 17.14
N PRO A 56 -25.76 34.93 18.40
CA PRO A 56 -25.65 33.51 18.71
C PRO A 56 -27.01 32.82 18.54
N ASP A 57 -27.07 31.85 17.63
CA ASP A 57 -28.19 30.94 17.47
C ASP A 57 -28.11 29.85 18.57
N THR A 58 -28.98 29.96 19.57
CA THR A 58 -28.99 29.12 20.79
C THR A 58 -29.74 27.80 20.61
N GLY A 59 -29.45 27.07 19.52
CA GLY A 59 -30.14 25.82 19.20
C GLY A 59 -29.25 24.68 18.70
N ARG A 60 -27.91 24.84 18.67
CA ARG A 60 -27.02 23.78 18.19
C ARG A 60 -26.78 22.74 19.29
N VAL A 61 -27.27 21.53 19.04
CA VAL A 61 -26.79 20.31 19.70
C VAL A 61 -25.29 20.23 19.40
N VAL A 62 -24.46 20.43 20.42
CA VAL A 62 -23.01 20.27 20.30
C VAL A 62 -22.76 18.77 20.23
N PRO A 63 -22.13 18.24 19.16
CA PRO A 63 -21.80 16.82 19.11
C PRO A 63 -20.93 16.45 20.31
N GLU A 64 -21.11 15.28 20.89
CA GLU A 64 -20.21 14.83 21.95
C GLU A 64 -18.82 14.50 21.37
N PRO A 65 -17.72 14.74 22.13
CA PRO A 65 -16.38 14.38 21.69
C PRO A 65 -16.26 12.85 21.47
N TYR A 66 -15.40 12.44 20.53
CA TYR A 66 -15.20 11.02 20.25
C TYR A 66 -14.70 10.27 21.50
N PRO A 67 -15.19 9.04 21.75
CA PRO A 67 -14.79 8.27 22.91
C PRO A 67 -13.29 7.94 22.85
N THR A 68 -12.59 8.02 23.97
CA THR A 68 -11.20 7.56 24.08
C THR A 68 -11.15 6.03 24.01
N PRO A 69 -10.23 5.43 23.23
CA PRO A 69 -10.12 3.97 23.13
C PRO A 69 -9.59 3.36 24.45
N PRO A 70 -10.03 2.14 24.84
CA PRO A 70 -9.53 1.44 26.05
C PRO A 70 -8.03 1.21 25.99
N GLU A 71 -7.28 1.33 27.10
CA GLU A 71 -5.79 1.27 27.12
C GLU A 71 -5.16 0.04 26.43
N ASP A 72 -5.82 -1.12 26.45
CA ASP A 72 -5.28 -2.38 25.92
C ASP A 72 -5.34 -2.52 24.39
N GLN A 73 -6.02 -1.62 23.67
CA GLN A 73 -6.10 -1.72 22.20
C GLN A 73 -4.79 -1.25 21.53
N PRO A 74 -4.37 -1.83 20.39
CA PRO A 74 -3.23 -1.30 19.66
C PRO A 74 -3.61 0.00 18.93
N GLU A 75 -2.70 0.99 18.92
CA GLU A 75 -2.93 2.24 18.18
C GLU A 75 -2.78 2.05 16.65
N VAL A 76 -2.08 1.00 16.21
CA VAL A 76 -1.99 0.59 14.80
C VAL A 76 -2.82 -0.67 14.59
N THR A 77 -3.64 -0.69 13.56
CA THR A 77 -4.49 -1.83 13.19
C THR A 77 -4.13 -2.34 11.80
N THR A 78 -4.06 -3.66 11.62
CA THR A 78 -3.86 -4.30 10.31
C THR A 78 -4.91 -5.38 10.07
N TRP A 79 -5.70 -5.22 9.01
CA TRP A 79 -6.77 -6.13 8.63
C TRP A 79 -6.52 -6.75 7.27
N PHE A 80 -7.00 -7.97 7.10
CA PHE A 80 -6.89 -8.75 5.89
C PHE A 80 -8.24 -9.40 5.56
N LEU A 81 -8.73 -9.21 4.34
CA LEU A 81 -9.98 -9.78 3.84
C LEU A 81 -9.73 -10.54 2.54
N ASP A 82 -10.11 -11.82 2.55
CA ASP A 82 -10.05 -12.69 1.37
C ASP A 82 -11.41 -12.69 0.67
N THR A 83 -11.49 -11.99 -0.47
CA THR A 83 -12.72 -11.84 -1.25
C THR A 83 -12.95 -12.96 -2.26
N ARG A 84 -11.96 -13.85 -2.47
CA ARG A 84 -12.04 -14.95 -3.45
C ARG A 84 -13.19 -15.91 -3.13
N THR A 85 -13.50 -16.08 -1.84
CA THR A 85 -14.57 -16.94 -1.34
C THR A 85 -15.92 -16.23 -1.20
N LEU A 86 -15.95 -14.91 -1.34
CA LEU A 86 -17.12 -14.07 -1.13
C LEU A 86 -17.90 -13.85 -2.44
N TRP A 87 -19.20 -13.61 -2.32
CA TRP A 87 -20.09 -13.21 -3.42
C TRP A 87 -19.91 -14.08 -4.67
N LYS A 88 -20.12 -15.39 -4.53
CA LYS A 88 -19.89 -16.36 -5.63
C LYS A 88 -20.75 -16.04 -6.86
N GLY A 89 -20.19 -16.26 -8.04
CA GLY A 89 -20.80 -15.96 -9.34
C GLY A 89 -20.02 -14.91 -10.13
N ASP A 90 -20.48 -14.66 -11.36
CA ASP A 90 -19.78 -13.84 -12.36
C ASP A 90 -20.27 -12.39 -12.41
N ASN A 91 -21.27 -12.04 -11.59
CA ASN A 91 -21.84 -10.70 -11.53
C ASN A 91 -22.15 -10.33 -10.08
N ILE A 92 -21.61 -9.19 -9.63
CA ILE A 92 -21.76 -8.70 -8.26
C ILE A 92 -23.22 -8.38 -7.91
N LEU A 93 -24.04 -8.00 -8.88
CA LEU A 93 -25.46 -7.65 -8.65
C LEU A 93 -26.33 -8.87 -8.38
N THR A 94 -25.93 -10.05 -8.86
CA THR A 94 -26.68 -11.30 -8.71
C THR A 94 -26.06 -12.25 -7.69
N ALA A 95 -24.86 -11.92 -7.20
CA ALA A 95 -24.15 -12.74 -6.23
C ALA A 95 -24.88 -12.73 -4.86
N GLU A 96 -25.03 -13.91 -4.27
CA GLU A 96 -25.67 -14.07 -2.97
C GLU A 96 -24.96 -13.24 -1.88
N GLY A 97 -25.73 -12.52 -1.07
CA GLY A 97 -25.23 -11.62 -0.02
C GLY A 97 -24.59 -10.30 -0.52
N ALA A 98 -24.41 -10.12 -1.83
CA ALA A 98 -23.78 -8.91 -2.36
C ALA A 98 -24.69 -7.69 -2.29
N ALA A 99 -26.00 -7.87 -2.51
CA ALA A 99 -26.98 -6.79 -2.42
C ALA A 99 -27.04 -6.16 -1.01
N GLU A 100 -26.95 -6.99 0.03
CA GLU A 100 -26.86 -6.55 1.42
C GLU A 100 -25.56 -5.81 1.68
N ALA A 101 -24.42 -6.35 1.25
CA ALA A 101 -23.14 -5.67 1.40
C ALA A 101 -23.08 -4.33 0.64
N LEU A 102 -23.68 -4.25 -0.56
CA LEU A 102 -23.78 -3.03 -1.36
C LEU A 102 -24.66 -1.96 -0.70
N SER A 103 -25.70 -2.34 0.03
CA SER A 103 -26.57 -1.37 0.71
C SER A 103 -25.86 -0.63 1.85
N LEU A 104 -24.75 -1.18 2.35
CA LEU A 104 -23.93 -0.61 3.41
C LEU A 104 -22.88 0.39 2.92
N VAL A 105 -22.76 0.61 1.61
CA VAL A 105 -21.87 1.63 1.05
C VAL A 105 -22.68 2.71 0.33
N SER A 106 -22.07 3.89 0.15
CA SER A 106 -22.76 5.04 -0.44
C SER A 106 -23.14 4.79 -1.91
N LYS A 107 -24.12 5.52 -2.43
CA LYS A 107 -24.55 5.37 -3.83
C LYS A 107 -23.42 5.63 -4.84
N PRO A 108 -22.54 6.64 -4.66
CA PRO A 108 -21.36 6.81 -5.51
C PRO A 108 -20.42 5.60 -5.48
N GLU A 109 -20.17 5.01 -4.30
CA GLU A 109 -19.37 3.79 -4.18
C GLU A 109 -20.02 2.59 -4.87
N GLN A 110 -21.34 2.40 -4.70
CA GLN A 110 -22.10 1.35 -5.41
C GLN A 110 -21.94 1.48 -6.93
N ASN A 111 -22.03 2.69 -7.46
CA ASN A 111 -21.85 2.91 -8.90
C ASN A 111 -20.44 2.50 -9.34
N ILE A 112 -19.39 2.94 -8.64
CA ILE A 112 -18.00 2.55 -8.96
C ILE A 112 -17.79 1.03 -8.93
N ILE A 113 -18.37 0.36 -7.93
CA ILE A 113 -18.25 -1.09 -7.73
C ILE A 113 -18.98 -1.86 -8.84
N THR A 114 -20.22 -1.48 -9.13
CA THR A 114 -21.10 -2.20 -10.06
C THR A 114 -20.71 -2.00 -11.53
N THR A 115 -19.99 -0.92 -11.85
CA THR A 115 -19.48 -0.66 -13.21
C THR A 115 -18.17 -1.38 -13.55
N LYS A 116 -17.58 -2.14 -12.62
CA LYS A 116 -16.34 -2.90 -12.91
C LYS A 116 -16.60 -3.97 -13.96
N MET A 117 -15.70 -4.07 -14.94
CA MET A 117 -15.77 -5.06 -16.01
C MET A 117 -15.65 -6.49 -15.47
N PHE A 118 -14.74 -6.71 -14.52
CA PHE A 118 -14.49 -8.01 -13.92
C PHE A 118 -15.09 -8.09 -12.51
N VAL A 119 -15.78 -9.20 -12.22
CA VAL A 119 -16.39 -9.42 -10.91
C VAL A 119 -15.35 -9.43 -9.78
N ALA A 120 -14.14 -9.94 -10.04
CA ALA A 120 -13.06 -9.93 -9.05
C ALA A 120 -12.72 -8.50 -8.57
N ASP A 121 -12.66 -7.54 -9.50
CA ASP A 121 -12.45 -6.13 -9.17
C ASP A 121 -13.62 -5.52 -8.41
N ALA A 122 -14.86 -5.91 -8.77
CA ALA A 122 -16.05 -5.48 -8.05
C ALA A 122 -16.02 -5.98 -6.59
N LYS A 123 -15.66 -7.24 -6.36
CA LYS A 123 -15.53 -7.84 -5.02
C LYS A 123 -14.46 -7.14 -4.20
N MET A 124 -13.27 -6.94 -4.74
CA MET A 124 -12.19 -6.23 -4.04
C MET A 124 -12.57 -4.78 -3.73
N SER A 125 -13.24 -4.09 -4.67
CA SER A 125 -13.71 -2.72 -4.48
C SER A 125 -14.75 -2.62 -3.37
N LEU A 126 -15.70 -3.57 -3.32
CA LEU A 126 -16.71 -3.66 -2.27
C LEU A 126 -16.07 -3.99 -0.91
N GLY A 127 -15.19 -4.99 -0.87
CA GLY A 127 -14.45 -5.33 0.35
C GLY A 127 -13.65 -4.14 0.90
N SER A 128 -12.92 -3.44 0.03
CA SER A 128 -12.18 -2.21 0.39
C SER A 128 -13.09 -1.12 0.94
N ALA A 129 -14.23 -0.85 0.30
CA ALA A 129 -15.20 0.14 0.77
C ALA A 129 -15.72 -0.19 2.19
N LEU A 130 -16.08 -1.46 2.43
CA LEU A 130 -16.55 -1.94 3.71
C LEU A 130 -15.48 -1.89 4.80
N LEU A 131 -14.23 -2.28 4.50
CA LEU A 131 -13.13 -2.20 5.46
C LEU A 131 -12.84 -0.77 5.90
N LYS A 132 -12.80 0.19 4.95
CA LYS A 132 -12.63 1.62 5.29
C LYS A 132 -13.74 2.10 6.23
N ARG A 133 -15.00 1.79 5.92
CA ARG A 133 -16.14 2.18 6.75
C ARG A 133 -16.11 1.54 8.14
N ALA A 134 -15.80 0.25 8.20
CA ALA A 134 -15.65 -0.47 9.45
C ALA A 134 -14.53 0.10 10.31
N PHE A 135 -13.38 0.44 9.71
CA PHE A 135 -12.27 1.06 10.42
C PHE A 135 -12.72 2.39 11.03
N ILE A 136 -13.32 3.28 10.24
CA ILE A 136 -13.75 4.60 10.73
C ILE A 136 -14.82 4.47 11.82
N SER A 137 -15.85 3.65 11.61
CA SER A 137 -16.93 3.47 12.60
C SER A 137 -16.39 2.91 13.93
N LYS A 138 -15.52 1.89 13.88
CA LYS A 138 -14.90 1.33 15.10
C LYS A 138 -13.95 2.31 15.78
N THR A 139 -13.14 3.01 14.98
CA THR A 139 -12.11 3.95 15.45
C THR A 139 -12.68 5.30 15.84
N LEU A 140 -13.91 5.65 15.51
CA LEU A 140 -14.53 6.89 16.02
C LEU A 140 -15.68 6.61 16.98
N GLY A 141 -16.10 5.35 17.10
CA GLY A 141 -17.29 4.98 17.87
C GLY A 141 -18.58 5.55 17.27
N ILE A 142 -18.57 5.98 16.01
CA ILE A 142 -19.74 6.56 15.34
C ILE A 142 -20.59 5.50 14.65
N PRO A 143 -21.92 5.73 14.54
CA PRO A 143 -22.81 4.87 13.77
C PRO A 143 -22.34 4.68 12.32
N TRP A 144 -22.58 3.50 11.75
CA TRP A 144 -22.20 3.20 10.36
C TRP A 144 -22.76 4.21 9.35
N LYS A 145 -24.00 4.69 9.58
CA LYS A 145 -24.67 5.71 8.75
C LYS A 145 -23.94 7.07 8.74
N ASP A 146 -23.20 7.37 9.80
CA ASP A 146 -22.53 8.66 9.98
C ASP A 146 -21.10 8.67 9.43
N VAL A 147 -20.61 7.51 8.96
CA VAL A 147 -19.28 7.42 8.34
C VAL A 147 -19.25 8.15 7.01
N ARG A 148 -18.40 9.18 6.95
CA ARG A 148 -18.10 9.99 5.76
C ARG A 148 -16.63 9.84 5.38
N ILE A 149 -16.37 9.70 4.08
CA ILE A 149 -15.03 9.49 3.51
C ILE A 149 -14.82 10.48 2.38
N ALA A 150 -13.68 11.18 2.39
CA ALA A 150 -13.20 12.00 1.27
C ALA A 150 -11.79 11.56 0.88
N ARG A 151 -11.08 12.37 0.06
CA ARG A 151 -9.69 12.13 -0.34
C ARG A 151 -8.82 13.35 -0.02
N LYS A 152 -7.64 13.12 0.57
CA LYS A 152 -6.65 14.16 0.88
C LYS A 152 -5.98 14.65 -0.40
N GLY A 153 -5.94 15.97 -0.61
CA GLY A 153 -5.18 16.66 -1.65
C GLY A 153 -5.76 16.59 -3.07
N ASN A 154 -6.32 15.45 -3.47
CA ASN A 154 -6.93 15.29 -4.79
C ASN A 154 -8.21 14.45 -4.73
N GLU A 155 -9.31 14.97 -5.28
CA GLU A 155 -10.63 14.33 -5.26
C GLU A 155 -10.70 12.97 -5.97
N LYS A 156 -9.79 12.71 -6.92
CA LYS A 156 -9.77 11.46 -7.70
C LYS A 156 -8.69 10.50 -7.23
N HIS A 157 -7.48 11.01 -7.03
CA HIS A 157 -6.27 10.21 -6.79
C HIS A 157 -5.73 10.32 -5.38
N GLY A 158 -6.25 11.22 -4.56
CA GLY A 158 -5.78 11.45 -3.20
C GLY A 158 -6.04 10.27 -2.28
N LYS A 159 -5.27 10.18 -1.19
CA LYS A 159 -5.45 9.16 -0.16
C LYS A 159 -6.82 9.30 0.51
N PRO A 160 -7.64 8.24 0.62
CA PRO A 160 -8.89 8.30 1.36
C PRO A 160 -8.68 8.74 2.82
N CYS A 161 -9.61 9.53 3.36
CA CYS A 161 -9.58 9.98 4.76
C CYS A 161 -10.99 10.10 5.34
N ALA A 162 -11.09 9.98 6.66
CA ALA A 162 -12.33 10.23 7.39
C ALA A 162 -12.57 11.74 7.45
N VAL A 163 -13.83 12.14 7.29
CA VAL A 163 -14.23 13.56 7.35
C VAL A 163 -15.42 13.76 8.28
N ASP A 164 -15.53 14.95 8.85
CA ASP A 164 -16.66 15.38 9.67
C ASP A 164 -17.92 15.67 8.82
N GLU A 165 -18.98 16.13 9.47
CA GLU A 165 -20.25 16.48 8.83
C GLU A 165 -20.13 17.61 7.79
N TYR A 166 -19.09 18.44 7.88
CA TYR A 166 -18.79 19.55 6.98
C TYR A 166 -17.78 19.17 5.90
N GLY A 167 -17.29 17.92 5.90
CA GLY A 167 -16.33 17.43 4.94
C GLY A 167 -14.87 17.77 5.23
N ARG A 168 -14.56 18.21 6.45
CA ARG A 168 -13.19 18.48 6.89
C ARG A 168 -12.53 17.18 7.36
N PRO A 169 -11.26 16.91 6.99
CA PRO A 169 -10.54 15.75 7.52
C PRO A 169 -10.53 15.72 9.04
N ILE A 170 -10.81 14.55 9.60
CA ILE A 170 -10.68 14.30 11.04
C ILE A 170 -9.19 14.04 11.31
N GLU A 171 -8.60 14.83 12.20
CA GLU A 171 -7.16 14.77 12.50
C GLU A 171 -6.82 13.56 13.39
N GLY A 172 -5.54 13.19 13.50
CA GLY A 172 -5.07 12.07 14.35
C GLY A 172 -5.59 10.67 14.02
N ILE A 173 -6.33 10.49 12.94
CA ILE A 173 -6.70 9.18 12.40
C ILE A 173 -6.26 9.13 10.94
N ASP A 174 -5.63 8.03 10.57
CA ASP A 174 -5.17 7.80 9.20
C ASP A 174 -5.35 6.33 8.82
N PHE A 175 -5.63 6.05 7.55
CA PHE A 175 -5.74 4.68 7.07
C PHE A 175 -5.36 4.57 5.62
N ASN A 176 -4.96 3.37 5.22
CA ASN A 176 -4.70 3.04 3.83
C ASN A 176 -5.20 1.63 3.51
N VAL A 177 -5.55 1.40 2.25
CA VAL A 177 -6.05 0.11 1.76
C VAL A 177 -5.39 -0.22 0.44
N SER A 178 -4.98 -1.47 0.27
CA SER A 178 -4.52 -2.02 -1.00
C SER A 178 -5.21 -3.35 -1.28
N HIS A 179 -5.31 -3.70 -2.55
CA HIS A 179 -5.94 -4.95 -2.96
C HIS A 179 -5.33 -5.50 -4.25
N GLN A 180 -5.17 -6.81 -4.31
CA GLN A 180 -4.72 -7.49 -5.53
C GLN A 180 -5.25 -8.93 -5.55
N ASN A 181 -5.68 -9.37 -6.73
CA ASN A 181 -6.07 -10.75 -7.04
C ASN A 181 -6.97 -11.42 -5.97
N GLY A 182 -8.01 -10.69 -5.56
CA GLY A 182 -9.02 -11.15 -4.61
C GLY A 182 -8.67 -10.96 -3.13
N LEU A 183 -7.54 -10.37 -2.80
CA LEU A 183 -7.14 -10.06 -1.43
C LEU A 183 -7.18 -8.56 -1.17
N VAL A 184 -7.63 -8.16 0.03
CA VAL A 184 -7.70 -6.75 0.46
C VAL A 184 -7.02 -6.61 1.81
N ALA A 185 -6.06 -5.67 1.91
CA ALA A 185 -5.34 -5.35 3.13
C ALA A 185 -5.63 -3.91 3.55
N LEU A 186 -5.89 -3.67 4.83
CA LEU A 186 -6.06 -2.35 5.42
C LEU A 186 -5.06 -2.15 6.56
N ILE A 187 -4.46 -0.97 6.63
CA ILE A 187 -3.75 -0.47 7.81
C ILE A 187 -4.46 0.79 8.32
N GLY A 188 -4.52 0.94 9.63
CA GLY A 188 -5.14 2.10 10.28
C GLY A 188 -4.36 2.56 11.50
N TRP A 189 -4.43 3.86 11.77
CA TRP A 189 -3.86 4.56 12.91
C TRP A 189 -4.98 5.20 13.74
N ASP A 190 -4.99 4.95 15.06
CA ASP A 190 -5.87 5.56 16.05
C ASP A 190 -5.06 6.41 17.03
N GLY A 191 -4.91 7.69 16.74
CA GLY A 191 -4.22 8.66 17.59
C GLY A 191 -5.05 9.23 18.74
N ARG A 192 -6.28 8.74 18.97
CA ARG A 192 -7.18 9.31 20.00
C ARG A 192 -6.68 9.19 21.44
N ARG A 193 -5.67 8.36 21.70
CA ARG A 193 -5.01 8.35 23.00
C ARG A 193 -4.05 9.51 23.19
N ARG A 194 -3.50 10.00 22.09
CA ARG A 194 -2.49 11.07 22.07
C ARG A 194 -3.15 12.44 21.95
N GLN A 195 -4.41 12.48 21.51
CA GLN A 195 -5.11 13.72 21.15
C GLN A 195 -6.52 13.79 21.73
N LEU A 196 -6.93 14.98 22.17
CA LEU A 196 -8.31 15.29 22.56
C LEU A 196 -9.05 15.87 21.36
N TYR A 197 -10.28 15.43 21.10
CA TYR A 197 -11.04 15.84 19.94
C TYR A 197 -12.15 16.81 20.30
N ALA A 198 -12.28 17.87 19.51
CA ALA A 198 -13.46 18.70 19.49
C ALA A 198 -14.58 17.96 18.74
N PRO A 199 -15.85 18.33 19.02
CA PRO A 199 -17.03 17.77 18.36
C PRO A 199 -16.99 17.79 16.82
N ASN A 200 -16.21 18.71 16.26
CA ASN A 200 -16.05 18.93 14.83
C ASN A 200 -14.84 18.17 14.24
N GLY A 201 -14.22 17.25 14.99
CA GLY A 201 -13.10 16.43 14.54
C GLY A 201 -11.73 17.10 14.58
N GLN A 202 -11.62 18.34 15.07
CA GLN A 202 -10.34 19.03 15.26
C GLN A 202 -9.68 18.64 16.59
N ILE A 203 -8.35 18.65 16.68
CA ILE A 203 -7.64 18.41 17.94
C ILE A 203 -7.79 19.64 18.86
N GLN A 204 -8.25 19.44 20.10
CA GLN A 204 -8.35 20.48 21.12
C GLN A 204 -6.96 20.89 21.63
N GLY A 205 -6.75 22.20 21.78
CA GLY A 205 -5.56 22.74 22.44
C GLY A 205 -4.35 23.01 21.53
N VAL A 206 -4.45 22.77 20.22
CA VAL A 206 -3.36 23.03 19.25
C VAL A 206 -3.77 24.15 18.30
N PHE A 207 -3.06 25.28 18.32
CA PHE A 207 -3.21 26.40 17.37
C PHE A 207 -2.20 26.29 16.20
N SER A 208 -1.95 25.09 15.69
CA SER A 208 -0.96 24.88 14.62
C SER A 208 -1.61 24.24 13.39
N PRO A 209 -1.51 24.86 12.20
CA PRO A 209 -2.10 24.35 10.96
C PRO A 209 -1.18 23.32 10.29
N GLY A 210 -0.87 22.22 10.98
CA GLY A 210 -0.02 21.17 10.43
C GLY A 210 0.02 19.90 11.27
N PRO A 211 0.40 18.75 10.67
CA PRO A 211 0.60 17.50 11.40
C PRO A 211 1.54 17.74 12.57
N THR A 212 1.11 17.32 13.76
CA THR A 212 1.89 17.45 14.99
C THR A 212 3.08 16.48 14.95
N GLU A 213 4.11 16.74 15.76
CA GLU A 213 5.22 15.77 15.96
C GLU A 213 4.72 14.39 16.44
N GLU A 214 3.47 14.30 16.91
CA GLU A 214 2.84 13.09 17.45
C GLU A 214 1.99 12.30 16.43
N ASP A 215 1.74 12.85 15.24
CA ASP A 215 0.91 12.19 14.23
C ASP A 215 1.65 11.03 13.56
N VAL A 216 0.89 9.98 13.23
CA VAL A 216 1.38 8.83 12.49
C VAL A 216 0.57 8.65 11.22
N MET A 217 1.27 8.54 10.09
CA MET A 217 0.68 8.16 8.81
C MET A 217 0.90 6.68 8.57
N VAL A 218 -0.03 6.06 7.84
CA VAL A 218 0.02 4.62 7.54
C VAL A 218 -0.13 4.35 6.05
N GLY A 219 0.62 3.39 5.52
CA GLY A 219 0.58 2.95 4.13
C GLY A 219 0.61 1.43 4.06
N VAL A 220 -0.15 0.82 3.15
CA VAL A 220 -0.13 -0.63 2.92
C VAL A 220 -0.11 -0.91 1.43
N ASP A 221 0.65 -1.91 1.04
CA ASP A 221 0.57 -2.48 -0.30
C ASP A 221 0.52 -4.00 -0.28
N ILE A 222 -0.09 -4.58 -1.32
CA ILE A 222 -0.13 -6.02 -1.54
C ILE A 222 0.26 -6.29 -2.98
N VAL A 223 1.17 -7.25 -3.17
CA VAL A 223 1.66 -7.65 -4.49
C VAL A 223 1.48 -9.15 -4.71
N CYS A 224 1.05 -9.54 -5.91
CA CYS A 224 1.10 -10.93 -6.41
C CYS A 224 2.34 -11.11 -7.30
N VAL A 225 3.26 -11.98 -6.89
CA VAL A 225 4.57 -12.22 -7.54
C VAL A 225 4.41 -12.85 -8.93
N ASN A 226 3.39 -13.67 -9.12
CA ASN A 226 3.27 -14.55 -10.30
C ASN A 226 2.28 -14.06 -11.39
N GLU A 227 1.59 -12.95 -11.18
CA GLU A 227 0.45 -12.55 -12.04
C GLU A 227 0.84 -11.77 -13.31
N ARG A 228 2.07 -11.27 -13.43
CA ARG A 228 2.47 -10.50 -14.62
C ARG A 228 2.93 -11.45 -15.73
N GLU A 229 2.00 -11.98 -16.52
CA GLU A 229 2.29 -12.74 -17.77
C GLU A 229 3.27 -12.00 -18.69
N GLY A 230 3.25 -10.66 -18.64
CA GLY A 230 4.21 -9.81 -19.35
C GLY A 230 5.65 -9.93 -18.85
N ALA A 231 5.88 -10.22 -17.57
CA ALA A 231 7.22 -10.35 -17.01
C ALA A 231 7.96 -11.53 -17.63
N GLN A 232 7.35 -12.72 -17.66
CA GLN A 232 7.94 -13.91 -18.28
C GLN A 232 8.28 -13.67 -19.76
N THR A 233 7.34 -13.09 -20.51
CA THR A 233 7.54 -12.77 -21.93
C THR A 233 8.70 -11.79 -22.13
N THR A 234 8.77 -10.72 -21.33
CA THR A 234 9.89 -9.76 -21.40
C THR A 234 11.20 -10.41 -21.00
N ILE A 235 11.22 -11.23 -19.97
CA ILE A 235 12.44 -11.92 -19.49
C ILE A 235 12.96 -12.88 -20.57
N ASP A 236 12.07 -13.61 -21.25
CA ASP A 236 12.47 -14.51 -22.34
C ASP A 236 13.08 -13.75 -23.53
N MET A 237 12.64 -12.52 -23.78
CA MET A 237 13.10 -11.69 -24.91
C MET A 237 14.35 -10.86 -24.59
N GLU A 238 14.42 -10.27 -23.40
CA GLU A 238 15.37 -9.22 -23.05
C GLU A 238 16.23 -9.58 -21.82
N GLY A 239 15.99 -10.73 -21.20
CA GLY A 239 16.58 -11.10 -19.91
C GLY A 239 15.92 -10.41 -18.72
N PHE A 240 16.29 -10.88 -17.54
CA PHE A 240 15.78 -10.34 -16.28
C PHE A 240 16.21 -8.90 -16.01
N ASP A 241 17.41 -8.52 -16.46
CA ASP A 241 17.87 -7.14 -16.41
C ASP A 241 17.04 -6.21 -17.29
N GLY A 242 16.66 -6.64 -18.49
CA GLY A 242 15.73 -5.91 -19.36
C GLY A 242 14.36 -5.67 -18.71
N TRP A 243 13.84 -6.66 -17.98
CA TRP A 243 12.61 -6.50 -17.19
C TRP A 243 12.76 -5.46 -16.06
N VAL A 244 13.83 -5.55 -15.27
CA VAL A 244 14.08 -4.61 -14.16
C VAL A 244 14.27 -3.18 -14.68
N ASP A 245 14.88 -3.02 -15.86
CA ASP A 245 15.21 -1.71 -16.43
C ASP A 245 14.02 -0.94 -17.01
N ILE A 246 12.86 -1.59 -17.16
CA ILE A 246 11.59 -0.90 -17.43
C ILE A 246 11.27 0.08 -16.29
N TYR A 247 11.71 -0.23 -15.06
CA TYR A 247 11.41 0.52 -13.84
C TYR A 247 12.56 1.45 -13.42
N ASP A 248 13.46 1.82 -14.35
CA ASP A 248 14.58 2.72 -14.05
C ASP A 248 14.13 4.09 -13.54
N ALA A 249 12.91 4.53 -13.85
CA ALA A 249 12.30 5.76 -13.36
C ALA A 249 11.89 5.68 -11.87
N VAL A 250 11.70 4.46 -11.35
CA VAL A 250 11.17 4.19 -10.01
C VAL A 250 12.28 3.81 -9.04
N PHE A 251 13.21 2.96 -9.47
CA PHE A 251 14.25 2.41 -8.61
C PHE A 251 15.62 2.99 -8.91
N SER A 252 16.45 3.14 -7.88
CA SER A 252 17.83 3.59 -8.02
C SER A 252 18.69 2.54 -8.74
N ASP A 253 19.88 2.93 -9.18
CA ASP A 253 20.82 2.00 -9.80
C ASP A 253 21.25 0.89 -8.83
N GLU A 254 21.39 1.21 -7.55
CA GLU A 254 21.76 0.28 -6.48
C GLU A 254 20.63 -0.73 -6.23
N GLU A 255 19.39 -0.26 -6.09
CA GLU A 255 18.22 -1.14 -5.91
C GLU A 255 18.09 -2.11 -7.09
N ARG A 256 18.18 -1.59 -8.32
CA ARG A 256 18.10 -2.41 -9.54
C ARG A 256 19.25 -3.40 -9.64
N TRP A 257 20.46 -3.01 -9.24
CA TRP A 257 21.59 -3.93 -9.20
C TRP A 257 21.31 -5.11 -8.27
N SER A 258 20.83 -4.83 -7.05
CA SER A 258 20.50 -5.88 -6.08
C SER A 258 19.34 -6.75 -6.56
N MET A 259 18.32 -6.20 -7.24
CA MET A 259 17.25 -7.01 -7.83
C MET A 259 17.79 -7.98 -8.88
N LYS A 260 18.72 -7.52 -9.74
CA LYS A 260 19.30 -8.31 -10.83
C LYS A 260 20.27 -9.36 -10.35
N TYR A 261 21.09 -9.06 -9.36
CA TYR A 261 22.28 -9.86 -9.05
C TYR A 261 22.28 -10.49 -7.66
N ASP A 262 21.39 -10.09 -6.76
CA ASP A 262 21.26 -10.76 -5.47
C ASP A 262 20.08 -11.74 -5.45
N VAL A 263 20.16 -12.73 -4.57
CA VAL A 263 19.06 -13.61 -4.18
C VAL A 263 19.20 -13.97 -2.72
N ASP A 264 18.09 -14.09 -2.00
CA ASP A 264 18.13 -14.55 -0.61
C ASP A 264 18.33 -16.08 -0.53
N ARG A 265 17.61 -16.79 -1.40
CA ARG A 265 17.55 -18.26 -1.46
C ARG A 265 16.89 -18.71 -2.77
N VAL A 266 17.12 -19.97 -3.15
CA VAL A 266 16.37 -20.68 -4.20
C VAL A 266 15.80 -21.96 -3.59
N THR A 267 14.50 -22.18 -3.74
CA THR A 267 13.84 -23.43 -3.32
C THR A 267 13.75 -24.36 -4.53
N LEU A 268 14.35 -25.55 -4.41
CA LEU A 268 14.31 -26.59 -5.43
C LEU A 268 12.96 -27.31 -5.45
N LEU A 269 12.69 -28.03 -6.54
CA LEU A 269 11.44 -28.79 -6.72
C LEU A 269 11.24 -29.92 -5.69
N ASP A 270 12.33 -30.40 -5.08
CA ASP A 270 12.31 -31.40 -4.01
C ASP A 270 12.13 -30.78 -2.61
N GLY A 271 12.00 -29.45 -2.52
CA GLY A 271 11.88 -28.69 -1.28
C GLY A 271 13.22 -28.27 -0.65
N THR A 272 14.35 -28.64 -1.23
CA THR A 272 15.67 -28.19 -0.75
C THR A 272 15.79 -26.68 -0.89
N VAL A 273 16.21 -25.99 0.17
CA VAL A 273 16.42 -24.53 0.15
C VAL A 273 17.91 -24.24 0.09
N LEU A 274 18.35 -23.68 -1.04
CA LEU A 274 19.72 -23.25 -1.27
C LEU A 274 19.85 -21.76 -0.87
N PRO A 275 20.60 -21.39 0.18
CA PRO A 275 20.86 -20.00 0.52
C PRO A 275 21.77 -19.31 -0.52
N ALA A 276 21.76 -17.98 -0.57
CA ALA A 276 22.58 -17.16 -1.46
C ALA A 276 24.05 -17.62 -1.60
N LYS A 277 24.67 -17.96 -0.46
CA LYS A 277 26.06 -18.44 -0.38
C LYS A 277 26.32 -19.73 -1.16
N ASP A 278 25.32 -20.61 -1.26
CA ASP A 278 25.43 -21.90 -1.96
C ASP A 278 25.12 -21.73 -3.46
N ILE A 279 24.35 -20.72 -3.84
CA ILE A 279 24.12 -20.35 -5.25
C ILE A 279 25.42 -19.86 -5.90
N GLY A 280 26.23 -19.11 -5.16
CA GLY A 280 27.50 -18.57 -5.66
C GLY A 280 27.28 -17.72 -6.92
N ARG A 281 28.19 -17.82 -7.91
CA ARG A 281 28.15 -16.97 -9.13
C ARG A 281 27.00 -17.27 -10.09
N ASN A 282 26.18 -18.29 -9.80
CA ASN A 282 24.96 -18.55 -10.57
C ASN A 282 23.95 -17.42 -10.38
N ASP A 283 24.07 -16.62 -9.32
CA ASP A 283 23.33 -15.37 -9.08
C ASP A 283 23.38 -14.38 -10.27
N ARG A 284 24.40 -14.46 -11.13
CA ARG A 284 24.55 -13.65 -12.35
C ARG A 284 23.73 -14.13 -13.53
N CYS A 285 23.09 -15.29 -13.44
CA CYS A 285 22.21 -15.76 -14.49
C CYS A 285 20.95 -14.87 -14.56
N LEU A 286 20.72 -14.31 -15.73
CA LEU A 286 19.59 -13.40 -16.03
C LEU A 286 18.62 -13.99 -17.06
N GLN A 287 18.87 -15.23 -17.49
CA GLN A 287 18.16 -15.86 -18.59
C GLN A 287 17.42 -17.10 -18.10
N ARG A 288 16.21 -17.26 -18.62
CA ARG A 288 15.34 -18.41 -18.38
C ARG A 288 15.81 -19.65 -19.16
N ASN A 289 15.30 -20.82 -18.79
CA ASN A 289 15.55 -22.10 -19.46
C ASN A 289 17.02 -22.56 -19.52
N GLN A 290 17.85 -22.21 -18.53
CA GLN A 290 19.23 -22.70 -18.40
C GLN A 290 19.34 -23.77 -17.32
N SER A 291 20.24 -24.73 -17.49
CA SER A 291 20.61 -25.66 -16.42
C SER A 291 21.75 -25.07 -15.61
N LEU A 292 21.54 -24.85 -14.32
CA LEU A 292 22.52 -24.32 -13.39
C LEU A 292 22.98 -25.43 -12.45
N THR A 293 24.27 -25.44 -12.11
CA THR A 293 24.84 -26.38 -11.16
C THR A 293 25.59 -25.61 -10.07
N CYS A 294 25.34 -25.95 -8.82
CA CYS A 294 26.08 -25.39 -7.68
C CYS A 294 26.53 -26.49 -6.73
N VAL A 295 27.64 -26.24 -6.03
CA VAL A 295 28.13 -27.11 -4.96
C VAL A 295 27.95 -26.35 -3.65
N THR A 296 27.13 -26.91 -2.76
CA THR A 296 26.86 -26.34 -1.43
C THR A 296 28.13 -26.35 -0.58
N GLN A 297 28.15 -25.58 0.50
CA GLN A 297 29.23 -25.63 1.50
C GLN A 297 29.47 -27.02 2.10
N ALA A 298 28.45 -27.91 2.07
CA ALA A 298 28.56 -29.30 2.51
C ALA A 298 29.19 -30.23 1.46
N GLY A 299 29.52 -29.72 0.27
CA GLY A 299 30.06 -30.52 -0.84
C GLY A 299 29.00 -31.23 -1.68
N ASN A 300 27.70 -31.01 -1.41
CA ASN A 300 26.63 -31.58 -2.20
C ASN A 300 26.44 -30.78 -3.49
N GLU A 301 26.42 -31.47 -4.62
CA GLU A 301 26.16 -30.90 -5.93
C GLU A 301 24.65 -30.93 -6.24
N HIS A 302 24.10 -29.78 -6.63
CA HIS A 302 22.72 -29.64 -7.03
C HIS A 302 22.66 -29.05 -8.44
N THR A 303 21.86 -29.67 -9.32
CA THR A 303 21.55 -29.13 -10.65
C THR A 303 20.08 -28.75 -10.70
N PHE A 304 19.77 -27.54 -11.14
CA PHE A 304 18.42 -26.99 -11.14
C PHE A 304 18.20 -26.03 -12.31
N SER A 305 16.93 -25.76 -12.63
CA SER A 305 16.57 -24.84 -13.70
C SER A 305 16.76 -23.38 -13.28
N SER A 306 17.27 -22.54 -14.19
CA SER A 306 17.37 -21.10 -13.95
C SER A 306 16.02 -20.44 -13.72
N GLU A 307 14.91 -21.07 -14.10
CA GLU A 307 13.54 -20.65 -13.74
C GLU A 307 13.40 -20.38 -12.24
N LEU A 308 13.88 -21.30 -11.38
CA LEU A 308 13.76 -21.18 -9.93
C LEU A 308 14.60 -20.00 -9.39
N LEU A 309 15.71 -19.70 -10.04
CA LEU A 309 16.53 -18.54 -9.72
C LEU A 309 15.83 -17.24 -10.16
N ILE A 310 15.25 -17.22 -11.36
CA ILE A 310 14.51 -16.07 -11.88
C ILE A 310 13.26 -15.80 -11.01
N ASP A 311 12.55 -16.83 -10.55
CA ASP A 311 11.43 -16.69 -9.62
C ASP A 311 11.88 -16.09 -8.28
N ALA A 312 13.03 -16.51 -7.75
CA ALA A 312 13.61 -15.91 -6.55
C ALA A 312 13.97 -14.42 -6.77
N LYS A 313 14.48 -14.06 -7.95
CA LYS A 313 14.77 -12.67 -8.31
C LYS A 313 13.50 -11.84 -8.53
N LEU A 314 12.46 -12.41 -9.14
CA LEU A 314 11.15 -11.77 -9.25
C LEU A 314 10.55 -11.49 -7.88
N ARG A 315 10.63 -12.45 -6.95
CA ARG A 315 10.21 -12.24 -5.56
C ARG A 315 10.97 -11.09 -4.90
N ARG A 316 12.28 -10.99 -5.12
CA ARG A 316 13.09 -9.86 -4.65
C ARG A 316 12.65 -8.54 -5.27
N PHE A 317 12.46 -8.50 -6.59
CA PHE A 317 11.93 -7.33 -7.30
C PHE A 317 10.59 -6.86 -6.69
N TYR A 318 9.64 -7.77 -6.48
CA TYR A 318 8.35 -7.43 -5.91
C TYR A 318 8.41 -7.08 -4.43
N THR A 319 9.43 -7.52 -3.70
CA THR A 319 9.70 -7.06 -2.32
C THR A 319 10.02 -5.56 -2.33
N TYR A 320 10.93 -5.11 -3.20
CA TYR A 320 11.22 -3.68 -3.40
C TYR A 320 9.99 -2.92 -3.88
N PHE A 321 9.27 -3.45 -4.87
CA PHE A 321 8.05 -2.82 -5.39
C PHE A 321 7.02 -2.59 -4.29
N CYS A 322 6.77 -3.61 -3.46
CA CYS A 322 5.78 -3.52 -2.38
C CYS A 322 6.23 -2.56 -1.27
N TYR A 323 7.53 -2.51 -0.94
CA TYR A 323 8.05 -1.48 -0.04
C TYR A 323 7.85 -0.06 -0.61
N LYS A 324 8.19 0.15 -1.89
CA LYS A 324 8.03 1.45 -2.57
C LYS A 324 6.58 1.91 -2.55
N GLU A 325 5.66 1.04 -2.95
CA GLU A 325 4.22 1.31 -2.98
C GLU A 325 3.66 1.62 -1.58
N ALA A 326 4.03 0.83 -0.56
CA ALA A 326 3.58 1.08 0.81
C ALA A 326 4.07 2.44 1.32
N TYR A 327 5.31 2.83 1.00
CA TYR A 327 5.87 4.12 1.39
C TYR A 327 5.15 5.28 0.70
N ILE A 328 4.99 5.27 -0.63
CA ILE A 328 4.31 6.39 -1.33
C ILE A 328 2.84 6.53 -0.92
N LYS A 329 2.21 5.43 -0.49
CA LYS A 329 0.85 5.40 0.05
C LYS A 329 0.72 6.04 1.44
N LEU A 330 1.83 6.36 2.12
CA LEU A 330 1.82 7.22 3.31
C LEU A 330 1.23 8.59 2.96
N ALA A 331 1.74 9.25 1.93
CA ALA A 331 1.33 10.58 1.49
C ALA A 331 0.18 10.57 0.48
N GLY A 332 -0.12 9.41 -0.14
CA GLY A 332 -1.08 9.34 -1.25
C GLY A 332 -0.50 9.83 -2.58
N GLU A 333 0.82 9.79 -2.70
CA GLU A 333 1.51 10.09 -3.95
C GLU A 333 1.47 8.88 -4.89
N ALA A 334 1.73 9.12 -6.17
CA ALA A 334 1.78 8.08 -7.18
C ALA A 334 3.20 7.85 -7.69
N LEU A 335 3.41 6.73 -8.40
CA LEU A 335 4.70 6.22 -8.91
C LEU A 335 5.48 7.14 -9.88
N LEU A 336 5.03 8.38 -10.12
CA LEU A 336 5.69 9.34 -11.02
C LEU A 336 6.35 10.50 -10.27
N ALA A 337 6.46 10.41 -8.94
CA ALA A 337 7.16 11.41 -8.16
C ALA A 337 8.64 11.50 -8.57
N PRO A 338 9.18 12.70 -8.88
CA PRO A 338 10.55 12.85 -9.40
C PRO A 338 11.61 12.43 -8.37
N TRP A 339 11.24 12.36 -7.09
CA TRP A 339 12.12 11.96 -6.00
C TRP A 339 12.18 10.43 -5.81
N LEU A 340 11.37 9.63 -6.51
CA LEU A 340 11.20 8.20 -6.24
C LEU A 340 12.50 7.40 -6.35
N LYS A 341 13.40 7.76 -7.28
CA LYS A 341 14.74 7.14 -7.37
C LYS A 341 15.63 7.42 -6.16
N ASN A 342 15.37 8.52 -5.44
CA ASN A 342 16.16 8.93 -4.29
C ASN A 342 15.62 8.34 -2.98
N LEU A 343 14.42 7.75 -2.99
CA LEU A 343 13.96 6.86 -1.93
C LEU A 343 14.60 5.50 -2.16
N GLU A 344 15.36 4.97 -1.22
CA GLU A 344 16.11 3.73 -1.40
C GLU A 344 15.91 2.81 -0.20
N PHE A 345 15.76 1.52 -0.47
CA PHE A 345 15.69 0.49 0.56
C PHE A 345 16.97 -0.32 0.64
N PHE A 346 17.54 -0.45 1.84
CA PHE A 346 18.75 -1.23 2.09
C PHE A 346 18.45 -2.42 3.00
N GLY A 347 19.30 -3.44 2.95
CA GLY A 347 19.12 -4.67 3.74
C GLY A 347 17.90 -5.49 3.31
N VAL A 348 17.33 -5.24 2.13
CA VAL A 348 16.11 -5.89 1.68
C VAL A 348 16.28 -7.41 1.62
N ARG A 349 15.37 -8.13 2.26
CA ARG A 349 15.24 -9.58 2.21
C ARG A 349 13.84 -9.98 1.77
N SER A 350 13.77 -10.89 0.81
CA SER A 350 12.50 -11.44 0.36
C SER A 350 11.96 -12.41 1.42
N PRO A 351 10.74 -12.18 1.97
CA PRO A 351 10.18 -13.05 2.98
C PRO A 351 9.90 -14.44 2.41
N ARG A 352 10.15 -15.51 3.18
CA ARG A 352 9.77 -16.88 2.81
C ARG A 352 8.26 -17.01 2.57
N PRO A 353 7.84 -17.68 1.49
CA PRO A 353 6.43 -17.88 1.19
C PRO A 353 5.74 -18.66 2.30
N GLY A 354 4.44 -18.42 2.44
CA GLY A 354 3.53 -19.28 3.17
C GLY A 354 3.12 -20.49 2.34
N THR A 355 1.97 -21.09 2.66
CA THR A 355 1.43 -22.23 1.91
C THR A 355 0.05 -21.94 1.37
N ILE A 356 -0.21 -22.39 0.13
CA ILE A 356 -1.53 -22.29 -0.50
C ILE A 356 -2.52 -23.21 0.22
N ALA A 357 -3.77 -22.78 0.30
CA ALA A 357 -4.89 -23.62 0.69
C ALA A 357 -4.97 -24.90 -0.17
N ARG A 358 -4.90 -26.10 0.45
CA ARG A 358 -5.08 -27.39 -0.23
C ARG A 358 -6.10 -28.25 0.50
N CYS A 359 -7.13 -28.70 -0.22
CA CYS A 359 -8.18 -29.69 0.12
C CYS A 359 -8.95 -29.53 1.47
N SER A 360 -8.47 -28.71 2.41
CA SER A 360 -9.04 -28.41 3.73
C SER A 360 -8.24 -27.37 4.53
N THR A 361 -7.04 -26.94 4.09
CA THR A 361 -6.27 -25.87 4.74
C THR A 361 -6.66 -24.50 4.19
N HIS A 362 -6.75 -23.49 5.07
CA HIS A 362 -6.80 -22.08 4.64
C HIS A 362 -5.39 -21.64 4.24
N GLY A 363 -5.27 -20.65 3.35
CA GLY A 363 -3.98 -20.03 3.03
C GLY A 363 -3.26 -19.56 4.29
N GLN A 364 -1.96 -19.84 4.37
CA GLN A 364 -1.15 -19.57 5.56
C GLN A 364 -0.21 -18.39 5.35
N TRP A 365 0.04 -17.64 6.43
CA TRP A 365 1.08 -16.63 6.49
C TRP A 365 2.47 -17.29 6.39
N GLY A 366 3.35 -16.66 5.64
CA GLY A 366 4.77 -16.97 5.60
C GLY A 366 5.57 -16.10 6.56
N GLU A 367 6.84 -15.88 6.23
CA GLU A 367 7.74 -15.08 7.05
C GLU A 367 7.35 -13.60 7.06
N GLU A 368 7.55 -12.97 8.21
CA GLU A 368 7.51 -11.53 8.43
C GLU A 368 8.95 -11.01 8.52
N VAL A 369 9.19 -9.85 7.91
CA VAL A 369 10.49 -9.17 7.83
C VAL A 369 10.27 -7.69 8.10
N ASP A 370 11.03 -7.12 9.03
CA ASP A 370 10.86 -5.74 9.54
C ASP A 370 12.21 -5.00 9.72
N ASP A 371 13.29 -5.51 9.13
CA ASP A 371 14.67 -5.04 9.25
C ASP A 371 15.14 -4.18 8.05
N VAL A 372 14.20 -3.68 7.22
CA VAL A 372 14.54 -2.84 6.07
C VAL A 372 14.96 -1.44 6.51
N GLU A 373 16.06 -0.96 5.95
CA GLU A 373 16.51 0.43 6.14
C GLU A 373 15.95 1.32 5.03
N VAL A 374 15.43 2.49 5.40
CA VAL A 374 14.91 3.47 4.43
C VAL A 374 15.85 4.67 4.36
N LYS A 375 16.24 5.06 3.15
CA LYS A 375 16.99 6.30 2.90
C LYS A 375 16.27 7.16 1.88
N LEU A 376 16.32 8.48 2.08
CA LEU A 376 15.79 9.46 1.14
C LEU A 376 16.89 10.49 0.87
N HIS A 377 17.25 10.68 -0.41
CA HIS A 377 18.38 11.53 -0.81
C HIS A 377 19.69 11.17 -0.09
N GLY A 378 19.92 9.85 0.09
CA GLY A 378 21.09 9.31 0.78
C GLY A 378 21.10 9.50 2.31
N ARG A 379 20.07 10.12 2.90
CA ARG A 379 19.93 10.27 4.35
C ARG A 379 19.00 9.21 4.91
N THR A 380 19.34 8.64 6.06
CA THR A 380 18.45 7.70 6.77
C THR A 380 17.15 8.38 7.17
N VAL A 381 16.03 7.68 6.98
CA VAL A 381 14.69 8.12 7.36
C VAL A 381 14.29 7.40 8.64
N ASP A 382 14.62 7.98 9.79
CA ASP A 382 14.47 7.36 11.11
C ASP A 382 13.03 7.45 11.67
N ASP A 383 12.18 8.30 11.09
CA ASP A 383 10.77 8.47 11.45
C ASP A 383 9.86 7.47 10.72
N VAL A 384 10.42 6.48 10.03
CA VAL A 384 9.68 5.46 9.27
C VAL A 384 10.00 4.07 9.79
N LYS A 385 8.97 3.25 9.96
CA LYS A 385 9.10 1.80 10.15
C LYS A 385 8.33 1.08 9.06
N MET A 386 8.93 0.03 8.54
CA MET A 386 8.30 -0.80 7.52
C MET A 386 8.42 -2.26 7.87
N LYS A 387 7.42 -3.02 7.43
CA LYS A 387 7.46 -4.48 7.48
C LYS A 387 6.85 -5.06 6.22
N ILE A 388 7.26 -6.28 5.87
CA ILE A 388 6.64 -7.07 4.82
C ILE A 388 6.38 -8.49 5.33
N GLN A 389 5.22 -9.05 4.97
CA GLN A 389 4.85 -10.40 5.32
C GLN A 389 4.34 -11.16 4.10
N SER A 390 4.74 -12.42 3.96
CA SER A 390 4.21 -13.29 2.91
C SER A 390 2.84 -13.85 3.28
N PHE A 391 1.98 -14.03 2.29
CA PHE A 391 0.73 -14.77 2.42
C PHE A 391 0.61 -15.76 1.27
N GLU A 392 0.33 -17.03 1.58
CA GLU A 392 0.38 -18.11 0.60
C GLU A 392 1.75 -18.12 -0.14
N GLU A 393 1.79 -18.67 -1.34
CA GLU A 393 3.03 -18.71 -2.13
C GLU A 393 3.30 -17.37 -2.83
N ASP A 394 2.23 -16.76 -3.35
CA ASP A 394 2.33 -15.73 -4.38
C ASP A 394 2.20 -14.31 -3.86
N PHE A 395 1.77 -14.10 -2.61
CA PHE A 395 1.49 -12.75 -2.10
C PHE A 395 2.51 -12.27 -1.08
N MET A 396 2.80 -10.97 -1.16
CA MET A 396 3.51 -10.24 -0.11
C MET A 396 2.74 -8.96 0.21
N ILE A 397 2.68 -8.62 1.50
CA ILE A 397 1.97 -7.46 2.00
C ILE A 397 2.94 -6.62 2.80
N SER A 398 3.14 -5.37 2.37
CA SER A 398 4.03 -4.40 3.00
C SER A 398 3.23 -3.35 3.75
N CYS A 399 3.69 -2.97 4.94
CA CYS A 399 3.16 -1.86 5.71
C CYS A 399 4.26 -0.84 5.95
N ALA A 400 3.90 0.43 5.87
CA ALA A 400 4.72 1.56 6.28
C ALA A 400 3.97 2.38 7.32
N ILE A 401 4.69 2.82 8.36
CA ILE A 401 4.23 3.84 9.29
C ILE A 401 5.28 4.95 9.36
N GLN A 402 4.84 6.21 9.43
CA GLN A 402 5.72 7.38 9.48
C GLN A 402 5.26 8.39 10.53
N GLY A 403 6.20 9.05 11.21
CA GLY A 403 5.96 10.11 12.20
C GLY A 403 6.40 9.68 13.60
N ALA A 404 5.51 9.81 14.60
CA ALA A 404 5.78 9.46 16.00
C ALA A 404 5.81 7.93 16.27
N VAL A 405 6.67 7.23 15.55
CA VAL A 405 6.71 5.76 15.48
C VAL A 405 7.55 5.11 16.58
N HIS A 406 8.21 5.89 17.44
CA HIS A 406 8.96 5.37 18.58
C HIS A 406 8.00 4.64 19.54
N GLY A 407 8.35 3.40 19.93
CA GLY A 407 7.48 2.54 20.74
C GLY A 407 6.31 1.89 19.99
N LEU A 408 6.05 2.25 18.73
CA LEU A 408 5.03 1.60 17.90
C LEU A 408 5.59 0.36 17.19
N SER A 409 4.74 -0.66 17.08
CA SER A 409 4.95 -1.85 16.25
C SER A 409 3.75 -2.05 15.34
N VAL A 410 3.99 -2.47 14.10
CA VAL A 410 2.89 -2.84 13.19
C VAL A 410 2.45 -4.27 13.52
N PRO A 411 1.23 -4.51 14.04
CA PRO A 411 0.80 -5.82 14.50
C PRO A 411 0.62 -6.80 13.34
N ALA A 412 0.56 -8.10 13.65
CA ALA A 412 0.23 -9.13 12.66
C ALA A 412 -1.16 -8.88 12.02
N PHE A 413 -1.30 -9.26 10.75
CA PHE A 413 -2.56 -9.10 10.04
C PHE A 413 -3.68 -9.95 10.66
N GLN A 414 -4.76 -9.28 11.08
CA GLN A 414 -5.98 -9.93 11.51
C GLN A 414 -6.82 -10.29 10.27
N LYS A 415 -6.99 -11.59 10.02
CA LYS A 415 -7.93 -12.07 9.00
C LYS A 415 -9.36 -11.84 9.48
N LEU A 416 -10.11 -11.05 8.74
CA LEU A 416 -11.51 -10.75 9.03
C LEU A 416 -12.46 -11.70 8.33
N HIS A 417 -13.53 -12.06 9.03
CA HIS A 417 -14.71 -12.70 8.49
C HIS A 417 -15.76 -11.62 8.19
N LEU A 418 -16.11 -11.43 6.91
CA LEU A 418 -17.01 -10.36 6.47
C LEU A 418 -18.29 -10.27 7.31
N GLU A 419 -19.02 -11.39 7.47
CA GLU A 419 -20.27 -11.38 8.24
C GLU A 419 -20.06 -10.94 9.69
N LYS A 420 -19.19 -11.64 10.42
CA LYS A 420 -19.03 -11.49 11.88
C LYS A 420 -18.36 -10.17 12.25
N ASP A 421 -17.33 -9.78 11.51
CA ASP A 421 -16.46 -8.68 11.92
C ASP A 421 -16.87 -7.33 11.31
N VAL A 422 -17.64 -7.34 10.21
CA VAL A 422 -18.00 -6.14 9.46
C VAL A 422 -19.53 -5.95 9.38
N LEU A 423 -20.26 -6.95 8.88
CA LEU A 423 -21.71 -6.81 8.63
C LEU A 423 -22.54 -6.80 9.93
N VAL A 424 -22.15 -7.59 10.94
CA VAL A 424 -22.80 -7.51 12.26
C VAL A 424 -22.55 -6.14 12.90
N HIS A 425 -21.30 -5.64 12.85
CA HIS A 425 -20.96 -4.31 13.37
C HIS A 425 -21.75 -3.18 12.68
N SER A 426 -21.95 -3.27 11.35
CA SER A 426 -22.73 -2.27 10.63
C SER A 426 -24.20 -2.27 11.08
N LYS A 427 -24.84 -3.45 11.20
CA LYS A 427 -26.23 -3.60 11.65
C LYS A 427 -26.42 -3.09 13.08
N ASP A 428 -25.57 -3.52 14.01
CA ASP A 428 -25.64 -3.15 15.42
C ASP A 428 -25.54 -1.63 15.63
N THR A 429 -24.81 -0.94 14.74
CA THR A 429 -24.64 0.51 14.81
C THR A 429 -25.69 1.30 14.03
N ILE A 430 -26.36 0.68 13.06
CA ILE A 430 -27.54 1.25 12.39
C ILE A 430 -28.76 1.20 13.32
N ASP A 431 -28.93 0.12 14.07
CA ASP A 431 -30.10 -0.13 14.92
C ASP A 431 -30.04 0.56 16.30
N ARG A 432 -28.93 1.23 16.63
CA ARG A 432 -28.82 2.10 17.82
C ARG A 432 -29.71 3.33 17.62
N LYS A 433 -30.97 3.18 18.05
CA LYS A 433 -32.08 4.16 18.12
C LYS A 433 -31.70 5.63 17.91
N ASP A 434 -31.91 6.11 16.69
CA ASP A 434 -32.67 7.34 16.48
C ASP A 434 -34.06 6.93 15.98
N SER A 435 -35.10 7.53 16.55
CA SER A 435 -36.51 7.18 16.32
C SER A 435 -36.88 7.10 14.84
N PHE A 436 -37.67 6.06 14.51
CA PHE A 436 -38.32 5.79 13.22
C PHE A 436 -39.04 7.03 12.64
N MET A 437 -38.33 7.92 11.97
CA MET A 437 -38.92 8.90 11.07
C MET A 437 -37.98 9.45 10.00
N ASP A 438 -36.68 9.11 10.02
CA ASP A 438 -35.65 9.88 9.28
C ASP A 438 -34.82 9.07 8.26
N MET A 439 -35.37 7.94 7.77
CA MET A 439 -34.64 7.06 6.85
C MET A 439 -34.58 7.60 5.41
N ALA A 440 -35.51 8.50 5.03
CA ALA A 440 -35.58 9.06 3.68
C ALA A 440 -34.75 10.35 3.50
N GLU A 441 -34.40 11.06 4.59
CA GLU A 441 -33.61 12.29 4.54
C GLU A 441 -32.11 12.06 4.77
N SER A 442 -31.70 11.08 5.58
CA SER A 442 -30.26 10.82 5.85
C SER A 442 -29.47 10.23 4.67
N MET A 443 -30.14 9.67 3.64
CA MET A 443 -29.48 9.24 2.40
C MET A 443 -29.17 10.40 1.42
N LYS A 444 -29.52 11.64 1.77
CA LYS A 444 -29.04 12.86 1.11
C LYS A 444 -27.77 13.41 1.78
N ALA A 445 -26.80 12.54 2.10
CA ALA A 445 -25.48 13.03 2.49
C ALA A 445 -24.92 13.86 1.33
N ALA A 446 -24.79 15.17 1.54
CA ALA A 446 -24.24 16.10 0.57
C ALA A 446 -22.86 15.59 0.09
N GLU A 447 -22.60 15.69 -1.21
CA GLU A 447 -21.28 15.43 -1.78
C GLU A 447 -20.26 16.30 -1.05
N VAL A 448 -19.37 15.66 -0.29
CA VAL A 448 -18.24 16.31 0.35
C VAL A 448 -17.15 16.49 -0.70
N GLN A 449 -16.91 17.73 -1.11
CA GLN A 449 -15.81 18.11 -1.99
C GLN A 449 -14.48 18.21 -1.22
N CYS A 450 -13.35 18.03 -1.91
CA CYS A 450 -12.03 18.16 -1.31
C CYS A 450 -11.74 19.63 -1.00
N PRO A 451 -11.39 19.98 0.25
CA PRO A 451 -10.97 21.34 0.56
C PRO A 451 -9.62 21.70 -0.09
N ASP A 452 -9.50 22.91 -0.64
CA ASP A 452 -8.32 23.43 -1.35
C ASP A 452 -7.02 23.48 -0.51
N HIS A 453 -7.10 23.38 0.82
CA HIS A 453 -5.96 23.51 1.73
C HIS A 453 -5.14 22.22 1.92
N LEU A 454 -5.50 21.12 1.23
CA LEU A 454 -4.82 19.82 1.34
C LEU A 454 -3.67 19.63 0.33
N MET A 455 -3.15 20.72 -0.23
CA MET A 455 -1.94 20.72 -1.04
C MET A 455 -0.75 20.19 -0.22
N SER A 456 -0.10 19.13 -0.71
CA SER A 456 1.07 18.46 -0.13
C SER A 456 2.18 19.46 0.27
N PRO A 457 2.68 19.44 1.53
CA PRO A 457 3.77 20.31 1.98
C PRO A 457 5.16 19.66 1.89
N TRP A 458 5.30 18.48 1.27
CA TRP A 458 6.45 17.60 1.51
C TRP A 458 7.78 18.06 0.91
N GLU A 459 7.78 18.88 -0.14
CA GLU A 459 9.02 19.48 -0.68
C GLU A 459 9.67 20.50 0.27
N SER A 460 9.11 20.81 1.45
CA SER A 460 9.70 21.80 2.35
C SER A 460 10.49 21.23 3.54
N ARG A 461 10.33 19.93 3.88
CA ARG A 461 10.91 19.37 5.12
C ARG A 461 12.32 18.80 4.98
N TYR A 462 12.78 18.56 3.76
CA TYR A 462 14.06 17.86 3.51
C TYR A 462 15.01 18.61 2.57
N TRP A 463 14.72 19.88 2.26
CA TRP A 463 15.62 20.79 1.55
C TRP A 463 16.34 21.74 2.49
#